data_AF-A0A8U0HS88-F1
#
_entry.id   AF-A0A8U0HS88-F1
#
_cell.length_a   1.000
_cell.length_b   1.000
_cell.length_c   1.000
_cell.angle_alpha   90.00
_cell.angle_beta   90.00
_cell.angle_gamma   90.00
#
_symmetry.space_group_name_H-M   'P 1'
#
loop_
_entity.id
_entity.type
_entity.pdbx_description
1 polymer ?
#
loop_
_entity_poly.entity_id
_entity_poly.type
_entity_poly.pdbx_seq_one_letter_code
_entity_poly.pdbx_strand_id
1 'polypeptide(L)'
;MSTTQPTSTTTESSTDTTEPKYRDEEFLREAYCEKGLSQREIAARCGCSRGAIRHHMDKFDISPRSTRSPSDRPANFDTKENGYERWRCQAGETDDYVYVHRLLATLKVDDLSELEGMHVHHKDGHPFDNRPDNIEVVSPAEHRQKHADDEPLKAEQ
;
A
#
# COMPACT_ATOMS: atom_id res chain seq x y z
N MET A 1 13.59 -53.01 58.94
CA MET A 1 13.60 -53.30 57.50
C MET A 1 13.18 -52.00 56.82
N SER A 2 14.14 -51.09 56.62
CA SER A 2 14.67 -50.72 55.29
C SER A 2 13.74 -49.75 54.55
N THR A 3 14.13 -48.61 53.98
CA THR A 3 15.41 -47.90 53.80
C THR A 3 15.06 -46.52 53.20
N THR A 4 15.74 -45.47 53.63
CA THR A 4 16.18 -44.23 52.91
C THR A 4 15.21 -43.41 52.02
N GLN A 5 14.85 -42.23 52.55
CA GLN A 5 15.09 -40.83 52.10
C GLN A 5 15.56 -40.45 50.64
N PRO A 6 15.51 -39.14 50.29
CA PRO A 6 15.04 -38.57 49.02
C PRO A 6 16.14 -38.29 47.99
N THR A 7 15.76 -37.94 46.75
CA THR A 7 16.71 -37.32 45.79
C THR A 7 16.05 -36.26 44.91
N SER A 8 16.56 -35.04 45.05
CA SER A 8 16.58 -33.97 44.05
C SER A 8 17.11 -34.47 42.70
N THR A 9 16.60 -33.96 41.59
CA THR A 9 17.36 -33.81 40.33
C THR A 9 16.64 -32.72 39.52
N THR A 10 17.07 -31.46 39.67
CA THR A 10 18.08 -30.81 38.82
C THR A 10 17.51 -30.48 37.45
N THR A 11 17.13 -29.20 37.32
CA THR A 11 17.10 -28.43 36.09
C THR A 11 18.43 -28.63 35.34
N GLU A 12 18.39 -29.35 34.21
CA GLU A 12 19.48 -29.31 33.24
C GLU A 12 19.00 -28.55 32.00
N SER A 13 19.26 -27.24 32.06
CA SER A 13 19.37 -26.36 30.90
C SER A 13 20.66 -26.70 30.17
N SER A 14 20.61 -27.68 29.27
CA SER A 14 21.69 -27.93 28.31
C SER A 14 21.52 -26.98 27.12
N THR A 15 22.14 -25.80 27.20
CA THR A 15 22.36 -24.97 26.01
C THR A 15 23.47 -25.60 25.19
N ASP A 16 23.09 -26.47 24.27
CA ASP A 16 23.91 -26.84 23.12
C ASP A 16 24.09 -25.56 22.29
N THR A 17 25.25 -24.90 22.46
CA THR A 17 25.60 -23.67 21.73
C THR A 17 26.00 -24.04 20.30
N THR A 18 25.04 -24.55 19.53
CA THR A 18 25.12 -24.54 18.07
C THR A 18 24.91 -23.08 17.64
N GLU A 19 25.96 -22.42 17.15
CA GLU A 19 25.93 -21.02 16.74
C GLU A 19 24.68 -20.75 15.88
N PRO A 20 23.86 -19.73 16.20
CA PRO A 20 22.60 -19.55 15.50
C PRO A 20 22.82 -19.19 14.03
N LYS A 21 22.44 -20.10 13.12
CA LYS A 21 22.66 -19.97 11.66
C LYS A 21 22.17 -18.66 11.04
N TYR A 22 21.18 -18.01 11.65
CA TYR A 22 20.65 -16.72 11.19
C TYR A 22 21.61 -15.53 11.40
N ARG A 23 22.74 -15.72 12.08
CA ARG A 23 23.79 -14.68 12.21
C ARG A 23 24.68 -14.60 10.98
N ASP A 24 24.55 -15.55 10.06
CA ASP A 24 25.24 -15.57 8.77
C ASP A 24 24.36 -14.90 7.70
N GLU A 25 24.93 -13.92 6.99
CA GLU A 25 24.28 -13.18 5.92
C GLU A 25 23.93 -14.09 4.74
N GLU A 26 24.85 -14.97 4.34
CA GLU A 26 24.69 -15.82 3.17
C GLU A 26 23.54 -16.80 3.38
N PHE A 27 23.49 -17.42 4.56
CA PHE A 27 22.38 -18.27 4.97
C PHE A 27 21.04 -17.51 4.97
N LEU A 28 21.00 -16.29 5.53
CA LEU A 28 19.76 -15.51 5.57
C LEU A 28 19.30 -15.08 4.17
N ARG A 29 20.22 -14.69 3.28
CA ARG A 29 19.91 -14.37 1.88
C ARG A 29 19.38 -15.57 1.13
N GLU A 30 20.08 -16.71 1.20
CA GLU A 30 19.66 -17.94 0.52
C GLU A 30 18.29 -18.40 1.05
N ALA A 31 18.11 -18.43 2.37
CA ALA A 31 16.85 -18.87 2.99
C ALA A 31 15.67 -17.94 2.68
N TYR A 32 15.88 -16.62 2.71
CA TYR A 32 14.81 -15.63 2.56
C TYR A 32 14.54 -15.22 1.11
N CYS A 33 15.58 -15.00 0.31
CA CYS A 33 15.50 -14.50 -1.06
C CYS A 33 15.39 -15.63 -2.08
N GLU A 34 16.18 -16.70 -1.96
CA GLU A 34 16.22 -17.78 -2.95
C GLU A 34 15.20 -18.88 -2.65
N LYS A 35 15.19 -19.37 -1.40
CA LYS A 35 14.28 -20.44 -0.95
C LYS A 35 12.89 -19.92 -0.57
N GLY A 36 12.70 -18.60 -0.52
CA GLY A 36 11.40 -17.96 -0.31
C GLY A 36 10.75 -18.17 1.06
N LEU A 37 11.53 -18.57 2.08
CA LEU A 37 10.99 -18.81 3.42
C LEU A 37 10.58 -17.50 4.10
N SER A 38 9.52 -17.55 4.92
CA SER A 38 9.12 -16.43 5.76
C SER A 38 10.05 -16.29 6.98
N GLN A 39 10.10 -15.09 7.57
CA GLN A 39 10.87 -14.85 8.80
C GLN A 39 10.46 -15.80 9.95
N ARG A 40 9.19 -16.24 9.97
CA ARG A 40 8.68 -17.19 10.97
C ARG A 40 9.19 -18.61 10.74
N GLU A 41 9.26 -19.06 9.49
CA GLU A 41 9.79 -20.38 9.14
C GLU A 41 11.30 -20.46 9.39
N ILE A 42 12.03 -19.39 9.03
CA ILE A 42 13.46 -19.27 9.33
C ILE A 42 13.66 -19.30 10.85
N ALA A 43 12.87 -18.52 11.60
CA ALA A 43 12.92 -18.50 13.06
C ALA A 43 12.67 -19.90 13.68
N ALA A 44 11.65 -20.63 13.21
CA ALA A 44 11.35 -21.98 13.65
C ALA A 44 12.50 -22.97 13.36
N ARG A 45 13.12 -22.87 12.17
CA ARG A 45 14.28 -23.70 11.79
C ARG A 45 15.53 -23.38 12.60
N CYS A 46 15.71 -22.13 12.98
CA CYS A 46 16.86 -21.67 13.75
C CYS A 46 16.64 -21.68 15.26
N GLY A 47 15.46 -22.09 15.75
CA GLY A 47 15.14 -22.10 17.17
C GLY A 47 15.15 -20.70 17.81
N CYS A 48 14.88 -19.65 17.04
CA CYS A 48 14.95 -18.27 17.51
C CYS A 48 13.62 -17.52 17.32
N SER A 49 13.58 -16.26 17.76
CA SER A 49 12.39 -15.44 17.56
C SER A 49 12.37 -14.80 16.17
N ARG A 50 11.17 -14.55 15.63
CA ARG A 50 10.99 -13.75 14.40
C ARG A 50 11.68 -12.37 14.52
N GLY A 51 11.70 -11.78 15.72
CA GLY A 51 12.39 -10.52 16.00
C GLY A 51 13.90 -10.62 15.81
N ALA A 52 14.51 -11.74 16.21
CA ALA A 52 15.94 -11.99 16.00
C ALA A 52 16.29 -12.07 14.51
N ILE A 53 15.46 -12.77 13.72
CA ILE A 53 15.61 -12.82 12.26
C ILE A 53 15.51 -11.43 11.64
N ARG A 54 14.49 -10.64 12.03
CA ARG A 54 14.33 -9.27 11.54
C ARG A 54 15.53 -8.39 11.86
N HIS A 55 16.03 -8.43 13.09
CA HIS A 55 17.21 -7.65 13.49
C HIS A 55 18.43 -7.94 12.61
N HIS A 56 18.69 -9.22 12.31
CA HIS A 56 19.80 -9.59 11.44
C HIS A 56 19.56 -9.27 9.96
N MET A 57 18.32 -9.41 9.47
CA MET A 57 17.97 -8.96 8.13
C MET A 57 18.18 -7.45 7.96
N ASP A 58 17.75 -6.65 8.94
CA ASP A 58 17.96 -5.19 8.96
C ASP A 58 19.47 -4.87 9.02
N LYS A 59 20.26 -5.65 9.78
CA LYS A 59 21.73 -5.50 9.89
C LYS A 59 22.47 -5.81 8.58
N PHE A 60 21.95 -6.73 7.76
CA PHE A 60 22.55 -7.17 6.49
C PHE A 60 21.89 -6.52 5.27
N ASP A 61 21.05 -5.48 5.48
CA ASP A 61 20.31 -4.80 4.42
C ASP A 61 19.48 -5.76 3.53
N ILE A 62 19.02 -6.87 4.11
CA ILE A 62 18.12 -7.83 3.43
C ILE A 62 16.71 -7.26 3.50
N SER A 63 16.38 -6.50 2.47
CA SER A 63 15.08 -5.82 2.38
C SER A 63 13.92 -6.82 2.52
N PRO A 64 12.91 -6.51 3.35
CA PRO A 64 11.71 -7.33 3.42
C PRO A 64 11.13 -7.48 2.01
N ARG A 65 10.83 -8.72 1.60
CA ARG A 65 9.95 -8.95 0.46
C ARG A 65 8.70 -8.14 0.75
N SER A 66 8.36 -7.19 -0.13
CA SER A 66 7.02 -6.63 -0.18
C SER A 66 6.10 -7.85 -0.23
N THR A 67 5.36 -8.11 0.84
CA THR A 67 4.48 -9.29 0.97
C THR A 67 3.34 -9.28 -0.05
N ARG A 68 3.25 -8.19 -0.81
CA ARG A 68 2.38 -7.96 -1.93
C ARG A 68 3.27 -7.77 -3.15
N SER A 69 3.07 -8.57 -4.19
CA SER A 69 3.52 -8.19 -5.53
C SER A 69 3.02 -6.77 -5.83
N PRO A 70 3.71 -5.95 -6.64
CA PRO A 70 3.12 -4.72 -7.16
C PRO A 70 1.70 -4.94 -7.72
N SER A 71 1.45 -6.12 -8.30
CA SER A 71 0.13 -6.56 -8.80
C SER A 71 -0.92 -6.82 -7.70
N ASP A 72 -0.50 -7.03 -6.44
CA ASP A 72 -1.40 -7.29 -5.31
C ASP A 72 -1.79 -6.01 -4.54
N ARG A 73 -1.27 -4.85 -4.96
CA ARG A 73 -1.64 -3.54 -4.40
C ARG A 73 -2.93 -3.08 -5.08
N PRO A 74 -4.07 -3.00 -4.36
CA PRO A 74 -5.29 -2.51 -4.95
C PRO A 74 -5.14 -1.02 -5.30
N ALA A 75 -5.92 -0.55 -6.26
CA ALA A 75 -6.08 0.88 -6.47
C ALA A 75 -6.59 1.53 -5.17
N ASN A 76 -6.01 2.66 -4.80
CA ASN A 76 -6.44 3.44 -3.64
C ASN A 76 -7.41 4.54 -4.07
N PHE A 77 -8.36 4.88 -3.22
CA PHE A 77 -9.25 6.02 -3.37
C PHE A 77 -8.79 7.14 -2.44
N ASP A 78 -8.62 8.35 -2.96
CA ASP A 78 -8.29 9.53 -2.17
C ASP A 78 -9.00 10.78 -2.68
N THR A 79 -9.27 11.71 -1.75
CA THR A 79 -9.76 13.06 -2.05
C THR A 79 -8.60 14.04 -1.87
N LYS A 80 -8.32 14.86 -2.89
CA LYS A 80 -7.29 15.88 -2.82
C LYS A 80 -7.72 17.05 -1.92
N GLU A 81 -6.75 17.87 -1.53
CA GLU A 81 -6.99 19.11 -0.77
C GLU A 81 -7.94 20.09 -1.50
N ASN A 82 -7.95 20.07 -2.83
CA ASN A 82 -8.85 20.86 -3.66
C ASN A 82 -10.22 20.18 -3.90
N GLY A 83 -10.56 19.12 -3.15
CA GLY A 83 -11.85 18.45 -3.17
C GLY A 83 -12.04 17.38 -4.26
N TYR A 84 -11.11 17.25 -5.21
CA TYR A 84 -11.26 16.27 -6.30
C TYR A 84 -10.97 14.85 -5.83
N GLU A 85 -11.94 13.96 -6.01
CA GLU A 85 -11.83 12.53 -5.72
C GLU A 85 -11.19 11.76 -6.89
N ARG A 86 -10.28 10.82 -6.59
CA ARG A 86 -9.61 9.98 -7.60
C ARG A 86 -9.37 8.55 -7.11
N TRP A 87 -9.30 7.64 -8.08
CA TRP A 87 -8.66 6.33 -7.90
C TRP A 87 -7.24 6.37 -8.45
N ARG A 88 -6.26 5.93 -7.66
CA ARG A 88 -4.83 5.87 -7.99
C ARG A 88 -4.32 4.44 -7.96
N CYS A 89 -3.55 4.06 -8.97
CA CYS A 89 -2.83 2.80 -9.04
C CYS A 89 -1.34 3.06 -9.22
N GLN A 90 -0.50 2.19 -8.66
CA GLN A 90 0.94 2.22 -8.90
C GLN A 90 1.30 1.08 -9.86
N ALA A 91 1.74 1.42 -11.07
CA ALA A 91 2.19 0.45 -12.07
C ALA A 91 3.67 0.73 -12.41
N GLY A 92 4.58 -0.04 -11.79
CA GLY A 92 6.02 0.17 -11.96
C GLY A 92 6.51 1.43 -11.25
N GLU A 93 7.26 2.28 -11.95
CA GLU A 93 7.85 3.50 -11.41
C GLU A 93 6.89 4.69 -11.36
N THR A 94 5.77 4.62 -12.09
CA THR A 94 4.82 5.72 -12.22
C THR A 94 3.50 5.42 -11.52
N ASP A 95 2.94 6.46 -10.92
CA ASP A 95 1.55 6.46 -10.49
C ASP A 95 0.64 6.83 -11.65
N ASP A 96 -0.43 6.07 -11.80
CA ASP A 96 -1.54 6.42 -12.69
C ASP A 96 -2.81 6.67 -11.87
N TYR A 97 -3.70 7.51 -12.38
CA TYR A 97 -4.94 7.84 -11.67
C TYR A 97 -6.05 8.27 -12.62
N VAL A 98 -7.28 8.14 -12.14
CA VAL A 98 -8.47 8.67 -12.79
C VAL A 98 -9.34 9.41 -11.78
N TYR A 99 -9.78 10.62 -12.13
CA TYR A 99 -10.73 11.36 -11.30
C TYR A 99 -12.13 10.74 -11.40
N VAL A 100 -12.86 10.69 -10.29
CA VAL A 100 -14.21 10.10 -10.23
C VAL A 100 -15.17 10.78 -11.20
N HIS A 101 -15.15 12.12 -11.26
CA HIS A 101 -16.01 12.87 -12.18
C HIS A 101 -15.70 12.56 -13.66
N ARG A 102 -14.45 12.22 -14.02
CA ARG A 102 -14.10 11.81 -15.39
C ARG A 102 -14.63 10.43 -15.72
N LEU A 103 -14.69 9.51 -14.75
CA LEU A 103 -15.38 8.24 -14.95
C LEU A 103 -16.90 8.44 -15.08
N LEU A 104 -17.49 9.36 -14.32
CA LEU A 104 -18.91 9.67 -14.48
C LEU A 104 -19.25 10.29 -15.83
N ALA A 105 -18.32 11.05 -16.42
CA ALA A 105 -18.49 11.61 -17.75
C ALA A 105 -18.66 10.53 -18.84
N THR A 106 -18.21 9.29 -18.63
CA THR A 106 -18.46 8.19 -19.58
C THR A 106 -19.93 7.79 -19.65
N LEU A 107 -20.75 8.18 -18.65
CA LEU A 107 -22.20 7.99 -18.66
C LEU A 107 -22.94 9.10 -19.43
N LYS A 108 -22.22 10.11 -19.92
CA LYS A 108 -22.77 11.30 -20.60
C LYS A 108 -22.53 11.31 -22.10
N VAL A 109 -21.80 10.33 -22.61
CA VAL A 109 -21.42 10.21 -24.02
C VAL A 109 -21.79 8.82 -24.52
N ASP A 110 -22.05 8.70 -25.82
CA ASP A 110 -22.33 7.41 -26.44
C ASP A 110 -21.02 6.70 -26.84
N ASP A 111 -20.00 7.48 -27.23
CA ASP A 111 -18.67 6.99 -27.57
C ASP A 111 -17.58 7.66 -26.72
N LEU A 112 -16.59 6.88 -26.26
CA LEU A 112 -15.50 7.39 -25.41
C LEU A 112 -14.59 8.40 -26.12
N SER A 113 -14.50 8.36 -27.45
CA SER A 113 -13.74 9.34 -28.24
C SER A 113 -14.29 10.76 -28.10
N GLU A 114 -15.57 10.92 -27.74
CA GLU A 114 -16.17 12.24 -27.46
C GLU A 114 -15.53 12.94 -26.25
N LEU A 115 -14.86 12.18 -25.36
CA LEU A 115 -14.14 12.73 -24.20
C LEU A 115 -12.71 13.20 -24.55
N GLU A 116 -12.22 12.91 -25.75
CA GLU A 116 -10.87 13.32 -26.16
C GLU A 116 -10.76 14.84 -26.25
N GLY A 117 -9.83 15.41 -25.49
CA GLY A 117 -9.65 16.86 -25.41
C GLY A 117 -10.75 17.62 -24.66
N MET A 118 -11.78 16.94 -24.17
CA MET A 118 -12.85 17.55 -23.39
C MET A 118 -12.51 17.64 -21.90
N HIS A 119 -13.12 18.63 -21.26
CA HIS A 119 -13.09 18.85 -19.82
C HIS A 119 -14.41 18.41 -19.20
N VAL A 120 -14.37 18.12 -17.90
CA VAL A 120 -15.56 17.77 -17.13
C VAL A 120 -15.75 18.83 -16.08
N HIS A 121 -16.95 19.41 -16.03
CA HIS A 121 -17.32 20.54 -15.21
C HIS A 121 -18.36 20.14 -14.17
N HIS A 122 -18.15 20.59 -12.93
CA HIS A 122 -19.14 20.57 -11.86
C HIS A 122 -19.96 21.86 -11.91
N LYS A 123 -21.26 21.75 -12.18
CA LYS A 123 -22.14 22.92 -12.38
C LYS A 123 -22.29 23.79 -11.13
N ASP A 124 -22.18 23.17 -9.95
CA ASP A 124 -22.29 23.86 -8.66
C ASP A 124 -20.92 24.29 -8.09
N GLY A 125 -19.83 24.05 -8.82
CA GLY A 125 -18.47 24.36 -8.40
C GLY A 125 -17.90 23.46 -7.29
N HIS A 126 -18.64 22.46 -6.78
CA HIS A 126 -18.20 21.58 -5.69
C HIS A 126 -17.50 20.33 -6.25
N PRO A 127 -16.16 20.18 -6.15
CA PRO A 127 -15.43 19.13 -6.86
C PRO A 127 -15.69 17.69 -6.39
N PHE A 128 -16.32 17.54 -5.22
CA PHE A 128 -16.75 16.28 -4.63
C PHE A 128 -18.22 15.93 -4.93
N ASP A 129 -19.03 16.86 -5.48
CA ASP A 129 -20.42 16.57 -5.84
C ASP A 129 -20.49 15.84 -7.18
N ASN A 130 -20.30 14.53 -7.08
CA ASN A 130 -20.26 13.60 -8.19
C ASN A 130 -21.66 13.04 -8.56
N ARG A 131 -22.74 13.79 -8.33
CA ARG A 131 -24.06 13.42 -8.86
C ARG A 131 -24.06 13.55 -10.39
N PRO A 132 -24.55 12.58 -11.16
CA PRO A 132 -24.51 12.64 -12.63
C PRO A 132 -25.10 13.93 -13.21
N ASP A 133 -26.15 14.49 -12.62
CA ASP A 133 -26.79 15.71 -13.13
C ASP A 133 -25.96 16.99 -12.89
N ASN A 134 -25.02 16.94 -11.93
CA ASN A 134 -24.08 18.01 -11.63
C ASN A 134 -22.84 18.00 -12.55
N ILE A 135 -22.63 16.92 -13.30
CA ILE A 135 -21.49 16.74 -14.19
C ILE A 135 -21.86 17.05 -15.63
N GLU A 136 -21.01 17.82 -16.30
CA GLU A 136 -21.16 18.20 -17.70
C GLU A 136 -19.83 18.06 -18.46
N VAL A 137 -19.86 17.49 -19.65
CA VAL A 137 -18.70 17.45 -20.56
C VAL A 137 -18.73 18.72 -21.39
N VAL A 138 -17.62 19.46 -21.36
CA VAL A 138 -17.50 20.77 -22.03
C VAL A 138 -16.16 20.88 -22.72
N SER A 139 -16.08 21.73 -23.74
CA SER A 139 -14.78 22.06 -24.34
C SER A 139 -13.89 22.83 -23.35
N PRO A 140 -12.56 22.80 -23.52
CA PRO A 140 -11.66 23.61 -22.69
C PRO A 140 -11.96 25.12 -22.75
N ALA A 141 -12.49 25.61 -23.87
CA ALA A 141 -12.89 27.01 -24.04
C ALA A 141 -14.10 27.36 -23.17
N GLU A 142 -15.15 26.54 -23.23
CA GLU A 142 -16.35 26.71 -22.41
C GLU A 142 -16.03 26.54 -20.92
N HIS A 143 -15.18 25.58 -20.56
CA HIS A 143 -14.74 25.39 -19.18
C HIS A 143 -14.06 26.65 -18.64
N ARG A 144 -13.13 27.25 -19.39
CA ARG A 144 -12.47 28.51 -18.98
C ARG A 144 -13.45 29.67 -18.84
N GLN A 145 -14.46 29.73 -19.70
CA GLN A 145 -15.50 30.75 -19.62
C GLN A 145 -16.35 30.57 -18.36
N LYS A 146 -16.80 29.34 -18.07
CA LYS A 146 -17.58 29.05 -16.85
C LYS A 146 -16.81 29.39 -15.56
N HIS A 147 -15.50 29.12 -15.51
CA HIS A 147 -14.64 29.54 -14.39
C HIS A 147 -14.35 31.04 -14.33
N ALA A 148 -14.52 31.77 -15.44
CA ALA A 148 -14.42 33.24 -15.43
C ALA A 148 -15.69 33.89 -14.86
N ASP A 149 -16.82 33.18 -14.93
CA ASP A 149 -18.12 33.63 -14.40
C ASP A 149 -18.34 33.19 -12.94
N ASP A 150 -17.69 32.12 -12.49
CA ASP A 150 -17.60 31.71 -11.08
C ASP A 150 -16.57 32.58 -10.32
N GLU A 151 -16.96 33.81 -9.95
CA GLU A 151 -16.26 34.55 -8.90
C GLU A 151 -16.23 33.67 -7.64
N PRO A 152 -15.05 33.31 -7.10
CA PRO A 152 -14.99 32.52 -5.88
C PRO A 152 -15.69 33.33 -4.78
N LEU A 153 -16.73 32.75 -4.17
CA LEU A 153 -17.38 33.28 -2.97
C LEU A 153 -16.29 33.68 -1.98
N LYS A 154 -16.03 34.99 -1.89
CA LYS A 154 -15.08 35.55 -0.92
C LYS A 154 -15.59 35.14 0.45
N ALA A 155 -14.82 34.32 1.14
CA ALA A 155 -15.05 34.06 2.55
C ALA A 155 -14.99 35.39 3.30
N GLU A 156 -16.13 35.88 3.77
CA GLU A 156 -16.16 36.98 4.75
C GLU A 156 -15.45 36.48 6.02
N GLN A 157 -14.39 37.20 6.40
CA GLN A 157 -13.68 37.04 7.68
C GLN A 157 -14.35 37.90 8.76
#